data_AF-A0A7J8XK03-F1
#
_entry.id   AF-A0A7J8XK03-F1
#
_cell.length_a   1.000
_cell.length_b   1.000
_cell.length_c   1.000
_cell.angle_alpha   90.00
_cell.angle_beta   90.00
_cell.angle_gamma   90.00
#
_symmetry.space_group_name_H-M   'P 1'
#
loop_
_entity.id
_entity.type
_entity.pdbx_description
1 polymer ?
#
loop_
_entity_poly.entity_id
_entity_poly.type
_entity_poly.pdbx_seq_one_letter_code
_entity_poly.pdbx_strand_id
1 'polypeptide(L)'
;QCHNAEVPETCIKCVKSDPRSQSADKVGIAAIIITCLSNKATTLINNMTTLASGARDKNLKVALRGCEKGFYYTKTNLIAATSRLKGKEYDQTNLLVKQALEEEFVCKMKVKALRFNFPISVTFDMGVYEELSTAVMRIVDRFV
;
A
#
# COMPACT_ATOMS: atom_id res chain seq x y z
N GLN A 1 0.44 -1.15 19.12
CA GLN A 1 -0.35 -0.99 17.88
C GLN A 1 -0.12 -2.14 16.91
N CYS A 2 1.11 -2.36 16.42
CA CYS A 2 1.41 -3.46 15.49
C CYS A 2 1.23 -4.88 16.04
N HIS A 3 1.54 -5.14 17.33
CA HIS A 3 1.33 -6.46 17.95
C HIS A 3 -0.12 -6.94 17.91
N ASN A 4 -1.06 -5.99 17.76
CA ASN A 4 -2.47 -6.28 17.71
C ASN A 4 -2.96 -6.39 16.25
N ALA A 5 -2.13 -6.13 15.24
CA ALA A 5 -2.47 -6.38 13.83
C ALA A 5 -2.09 -7.83 13.46
N GLU A 6 -2.82 -8.50 12.56
CA GLU A 6 -2.46 -9.89 12.16
C GLU A 6 -1.15 -9.99 11.35
N VAL A 7 -0.50 -8.87 11.04
CA VAL A 7 0.76 -8.80 10.31
C VAL A 7 1.81 -8.03 11.14
N PRO A 8 2.11 -8.53 12.36
CA PRO A 8 2.84 -7.75 13.36
C PRO A 8 4.27 -7.47 12.91
N GLU A 9 4.94 -8.38 12.22
CA GLU A 9 6.36 -8.21 11.84
C GLU A 9 6.59 -7.07 10.85
N THR A 10 5.85 -7.05 9.73
CA THR A 10 5.97 -6.00 8.71
C THR A 10 5.59 -4.63 9.26
N CYS A 11 4.53 -4.58 10.08
CA CYS A 11 4.12 -3.37 10.79
C CYS A 11 5.22 -2.90 11.76
N ILE A 12 5.75 -3.79 12.61
CA ILE A 12 6.82 -3.46 13.58
C ILE A 12 8.07 -2.97 12.84
N LYS A 13 8.47 -3.64 11.76
CA LYS A 13 9.65 -3.26 10.97
C LYS A 13 9.49 -1.86 10.37
N CYS A 14 8.32 -1.56 9.79
CA CYS A 14 7.99 -0.23 9.30
C CYS A 14 8.11 0.82 10.42
N VAL A 15 7.43 0.59 11.55
CA VAL A 15 7.42 1.57 12.66
C VAL A 15 8.83 1.79 13.22
N LYS A 16 9.59 0.73 13.49
CA LYS A 16 10.96 0.83 14.02
C LYS A 16 11.93 1.53 13.08
N SER A 17 11.70 1.47 11.77
CA SER A 17 12.54 2.14 10.77
C SER A 17 12.32 3.65 10.70
N ASP A 18 11.20 4.15 11.25
CA ASP A 18 10.88 5.57 11.24
C ASP A 18 11.35 6.25 12.54
N PRO A 19 12.23 7.25 12.50
CA PRO A 19 12.73 7.92 13.70
C PRO A 19 11.62 8.64 14.50
N ARG A 20 10.50 9.00 13.84
CA ARG A 20 9.35 9.62 14.51
C ARG A 20 8.63 8.66 15.46
N SER A 21 8.90 7.35 15.36
CA SER A 21 8.23 6.33 16.18
C SER A 21 8.50 6.47 17.68
N GLN A 22 9.63 7.07 18.08
CA GLN A 22 10.01 7.21 19.49
C GLN A 22 9.06 8.10 20.30
N SER A 23 8.45 9.09 19.65
CA SER A 23 7.53 10.06 20.27
C SER A 23 6.11 10.00 19.70
N ALA A 24 5.83 9.05 18.82
CA ALA A 24 4.54 8.92 18.16
C ALA A 24 3.47 8.36 19.11
N ASP A 25 2.34 9.06 19.22
CA ASP A 25 1.13 8.52 19.82
C ASP A 25 0.46 7.49 18.90
N LYS A 26 -0.71 6.97 19.29
CA LYS A 26 -1.42 5.95 18.48
C LYS A 26 -1.72 6.44 17.06
N VAL A 27 -2.06 7.72 16.89
CA VAL A 27 -2.36 8.35 15.59
C VAL A 27 -1.08 8.52 14.78
N GLY A 28 0.01 8.97 15.42
CA GLY A 28 1.34 9.08 14.83
C GLY A 28 1.87 7.74 14.34
N ILE A 29 1.67 6.66 15.10
CA ILE A 29 2.06 5.31 14.67
C ILE A 29 1.27 4.89 13.42
N ALA A 30 -0.04 5.11 13.38
CA ALA A 30 -0.84 4.81 12.19
C ALA A 30 -0.39 5.64 10.98
N ALA A 31 -0.05 6.92 11.17
CA ALA A 31 0.48 7.78 10.11
C ALA A 31 1.85 7.33 9.57
N ILE A 32 2.71 6.79 10.44
CA ILE A 32 3.98 6.16 10.04
C ILE A 32 3.71 4.96 9.13
N ILE A 33 2.76 4.10 9.48
CA ILE A 33 2.42 2.92 8.69
C ILE A 33 1.83 3.32 7.32
N ILE A 34 0.95 4.33 7.27
CA ILE A 34 0.45 4.90 6.00
C ILE A 34 1.61 5.47 5.16
N THR A 35 2.62 6.07 5.79
CA THR A 35 3.84 6.53 5.10
C THR A 35 4.60 5.36 4.47
N CYS A 36 4.83 4.28 5.20
CA CYS A 36 5.46 3.06 4.66
C CYS A 36 4.65 2.49 3.48
N LEU A 37 3.33 2.44 3.61
CA LEU A 37 2.43 1.97 2.55
C LEU A 37 2.55 2.84 1.29
N SER A 38 2.60 4.18 1.45
CA SER A 38 2.80 5.13 0.35
C SER A 38 4.18 5.00 -0.32
N ASN A 39 5.22 4.75 0.47
CA ASN A 39 6.55 4.42 -0.06
C ASN A 39 6.53 3.11 -0.83
N LYS A 40 5.80 2.11 -0.35
CA LYS A 40 5.64 0.84 -1.05
C LYS A 40 4.85 0.98 -2.36
N ALA A 41 3.80 1.82 -2.40
CA ALA A 41 3.14 2.22 -3.66
C ALA A 41 4.16 2.81 -4.63
N THR A 42 5.08 3.67 -4.17
CA THR A 42 6.12 4.25 -5.03
C THR A 42 7.05 3.17 -5.61
N THR A 43 7.45 2.18 -4.81
CA THR A 43 8.19 1.02 -5.30
C THR A 43 7.41 0.27 -6.39
N LEU A 44 6.13 0.01 -6.16
CA LEU A 44 5.27 -0.70 -7.12
C LEU A 44 5.06 0.10 -8.42
N ILE A 45 4.92 1.42 -8.37
CA ILE A 45 4.89 2.29 -9.57
C ILE A 45 6.15 2.08 -10.42
N ASN A 46 7.32 2.09 -9.79
CA ASN A 46 8.60 1.91 -10.49
C ASN A 46 8.73 0.50 -11.06
N ASN A 47 8.31 -0.52 -10.30
CA ASN A 47 8.28 -1.91 -10.76
C ASN A 47 7.38 -2.06 -12.00
N MET A 48 6.15 -1.52 -11.96
CA MET A 48 5.21 -1.57 -13.09
C MET A 48 5.75 -0.83 -14.31
N THR A 49 6.35 0.36 -14.11
CA THR A 49 6.99 1.13 -15.18
C THR A 49 8.10 0.34 -15.87
N THR A 50 8.93 -0.34 -15.07
CA THR A 50 10.07 -1.14 -15.56
C THR A 50 9.57 -2.35 -16.35
N LEU A 51 8.63 -3.10 -15.77
CA LEU A 51 8.02 -4.27 -16.42
C LEU A 51 7.32 -3.87 -17.73
N ALA A 52 6.55 -2.78 -17.74
CA ALA A 52 5.86 -2.29 -18.93
C ALA A 52 6.84 -1.87 -20.04
N SER A 53 8.02 -1.35 -19.67
CA SER A 53 9.04 -0.95 -20.64
C SER A 53 9.71 -2.16 -21.29
N GLY A 54 9.89 -3.26 -20.55
CA GLY A 54 10.42 -4.53 -21.07
C GLY A 54 9.39 -5.44 -21.75
N ALA A 55 8.09 -5.19 -21.58
CA ALA A 55 7.04 -6.03 -22.14
C ALA A 55 6.95 -5.93 -23.67
N ARG A 56 7.10 -7.08 -24.37
CA ARG A 56 6.87 -7.19 -25.82
C ARG A 56 5.40 -7.29 -26.18
N ASP A 57 4.62 -7.98 -25.33
CA ASP A 57 3.17 -8.10 -25.51
C ASP A 57 2.48 -6.76 -25.21
N LYS A 58 1.68 -6.28 -26.18
CA LYS A 58 1.01 -4.98 -26.09
C LYS A 58 -0.05 -4.94 -25.00
N ASN A 59 -0.80 -6.03 -24.81
CA ASN A 59 -1.87 -6.10 -23.81
C ASN A 59 -1.28 -6.13 -22.40
N LEU A 60 -0.19 -6.88 -22.21
CA LEU A 60 0.57 -6.89 -20.96
C LEU A 60 1.15 -5.50 -20.66
N LYS A 61 1.74 -4.84 -21.66
CA LYS A 61 2.25 -3.48 -21.49
C LYS A 61 1.15 -2.51 -21.04
N VAL A 62 -0.04 -2.57 -21.66
CA VAL A 62 -1.19 -1.76 -21.27
C VAL A 62 -1.65 -2.10 -19.85
N ALA A 63 -1.74 -3.38 -19.50
CA ALA A 63 -2.15 -3.82 -18.15
C ALA A 63 -1.18 -3.30 -17.08
N LEU A 64 0.14 -3.42 -17.30
CA LEU A 64 1.17 -2.94 -16.38
C LEU A 64 1.16 -1.41 -16.25
N ARG A 65 0.95 -0.66 -17.35
CA ARG A 65 0.73 0.80 -17.28
C ARG A 65 -0.57 1.16 -16.56
N GLY A 66 -1.59 0.31 -16.65
CA GLY A 66 -2.81 0.43 -15.86
C GLY A 66 -2.53 0.28 -14.36
N CYS A 67 -1.77 -0.74 -13.97
CA CYS A 67 -1.31 -0.93 -12.59
C CYS A 67 -0.50 0.27 -12.07
N GLU A 68 0.45 0.77 -12.86
CA GLU A 68 1.25 1.95 -12.53
C GLU A 68 0.34 3.15 -12.18
N LYS A 69 -0.63 3.45 -13.04
CA LYS A 69 -1.60 4.53 -12.82
C LYS A 69 -2.45 4.30 -11.58
N GLY A 70 -2.91 3.07 -11.36
CA GLY A 70 -3.62 2.66 -10.15
C GLY A 70 -2.79 2.99 -8.91
N PHE A 71 -1.55 2.49 -8.83
CA PHE A 71 -0.67 2.79 -7.69
C PHE A 71 -0.37 4.28 -7.52
N TYR A 72 -0.23 5.05 -8.61
CA TYR A 72 -0.10 6.51 -8.52
C TYR A 72 -1.33 7.17 -7.89
N TYR A 73 -2.54 6.75 -8.31
CA TYR A 73 -3.78 7.22 -7.72
C TYR A 73 -3.88 6.85 -6.23
N THR A 74 -3.57 5.60 -5.86
CA THR A 74 -3.57 5.18 -4.45
C THR A 74 -2.59 5.96 -3.60
N LYS A 75 -1.42 6.32 -4.13
CA LYS A 75 -0.43 7.14 -3.42
C LYS A 75 -1.04 8.50 -3.02
N THR A 76 -1.78 9.14 -3.93
CA THR A 76 -2.51 10.38 -3.64
C THR A 76 -3.59 10.15 -2.56
N ASN A 77 -4.33 9.04 -2.65
CA ASN A 77 -5.31 8.68 -1.62
C ASN A 77 -4.68 8.43 -0.25
N LEU A 78 -3.48 7.85 -0.17
CA LEU A 78 -2.78 7.61 1.09
C LEU A 78 -2.26 8.91 1.73
N ILE A 79 -1.90 9.91 0.92
CA ILE A 79 -1.60 11.26 1.42
C ILE A 79 -2.88 11.86 2.03
N ALA A 80 -4.01 11.76 1.33
CA ALA A 80 -5.30 12.21 1.86
C ALA A 80 -5.69 11.43 3.13
N ALA A 81 -5.48 10.11 3.18
CA ALA A 81 -5.77 9.26 4.32
C ALA A 81 -5.01 9.70 5.57
N THR A 82 -3.77 10.16 5.40
CA THR A 82 -2.97 10.73 6.50
C THR A 82 -3.59 12.02 7.04
N SER A 83 -4.09 12.89 6.17
CA SER A 83 -4.78 14.12 6.60
C SER A 83 -6.09 13.80 7.34
N ARG A 84 -6.89 12.86 6.82
CA ARG A 84 -8.13 12.38 7.45
C ARG A 84 -7.86 11.76 8.82
N LEU A 85 -6.79 10.99 8.93
CA LEU A 85 -6.38 10.33 10.17
C LEU A 85 -6.08 11.36 11.26
N LYS A 86 -5.34 12.42 10.91
CA LYS A 86 -5.02 13.53 11.82
C LYS A 86 -6.27 14.35 12.19
N GLY A 87 -7.22 14.47 11.27
CA GLY A 87 -8.54 15.07 11.49
C GLY A 87 -9.50 14.20 12.31
N LYS A 88 -9.07 13.00 12.73
CA LYS A 88 -9.90 11.98 13.41
C LYS A 88 -11.06 11.45 12.56
N GLU A 89 -10.97 11.58 11.24
CA GLU A 89 -11.94 11.05 10.28
C GLU A 89 -11.59 9.59 9.95
N TYR A 90 -11.70 8.71 10.95
CA TYR A 90 -11.18 7.33 10.90
C TYR A 90 -11.86 6.45 9.83
N ASP A 91 -13.17 6.57 9.65
CA ASP A 91 -13.90 5.86 8.60
C ASP A 91 -13.40 6.26 7.20
N GLN A 92 -13.16 7.56 7.00
CA GLN A 92 -12.65 8.08 5.73
C GLN A 92 -11.18 7.67 5.50
N THR A 93 -10.37 7.61 6.56
CA THR A 93 -9.01 7.02 6.48
C THR A 93 -9.08 5.57 6.02
N ASN A 94 -9.95 4.75 6.60
CA ASN A 94 -10.07 3.34 6.26
C ASN A 94 -10.62 3.14 4.85
N LEU A 95 -11.58 3.96 4.40
CA LEU A 95 -12.07 3.94 3.03
C LEU A 95 -10.94 4.17 2.02
N LEU A 96 -10.09 5.17 2.26
CA LEU A 96 -8.97 5.49 1.35
C LEU A 96 -7.89 4.40 1.33
N VAL A 97 -7.60 3.78 2.48
CA VAL A 97 -6.67 2.64 2.56
C VAL A 97 -7.25 1.38 1.91
N LYS A 98 -8.56 1.15 2.03
CA LYS A 98 -9.24 0.04 1.37
C LYS A 98 -9.19 0.19 -0.15
N GLN A 99 -9.45 1.38 -0.67
CA GLN A 99 -9.33 1.66 -2.12
C GLN A 99 -7.90 1.39 -2.62
N ALA A 100 -6.89 1.67 -1.80
CA ALA A 100 -5.50 1.35 -2.12
C ALA A 100 -5.28 -0.17 -2.29
N LEU A 101 -5.85 -0.97 -1.39
CA LEU A 101 -5.81 -2.43 -1.48
C LEU A 101 -6.62 -2.98 -2.68
N GLU A 102 -7.78 -2.39 -2.97
CA GLU A 102 -8.63 -2.79 -4.11
C GLU A 102 -7.92 -2.58 -5.47
N GLU A 103 -7.19 -1.47 -5.65
CA GLU A 103 -6.40 -1.22 -6.86
C GLU A 103 -5.25 -2.23 -7.04
N GLU A 104 -4.61 -2.64 -5.95
CA GLU A 104 -3.59 -3.68 -5.96
C GLU A 104 -4.19 -5.03 -6.43
N PHE A 105 -5.35 -5.40 -5.89
CA PHE A 105 -6.08 -6.60 -6.29
C PHE A 105 -6.49 -6.55 -7.77
N VAL A 106 -7.02 -5.42 -8.23
CA VAL A 106 -7.40 -5.20 -9.64
C VAL A 106 -6.18 -5.35 -10.55
N CYS A 107 -5.02 -4.82 -10.15
CA CYS A 107 -3.78 -5.00 -10.89
C CYS A 107 -3.41 -6.48 -11.04
N LYS A 108 -3.37 -7.23 -9.92
CA LYS A 108 -3.08 -8.67 -9.92
C LYS A 108 -4.02 -9.43 -10.83
N MET A 109 -5.32 -9.15 -10.77
CA MET A 109 -6.34 -9.81 -11.59
C MET A 109 -6.13 -9.56 -13.09
N LYS A 110 -5.93 -8.30 -13.49
CA LYS A 110 -5.70 -7.93 -14.90
C LYS A 110 -4.45 -8.59 -15.48
N VAL A 111 -3.36 -8.62 -14.71
CA VAL A 111 -2.09 -9.20 -15.15
C VAL A 111 -2.15 -10.73 -15.18
N LYS A 112 -2.80 -11.35 -14.19
CA LYS A 112 -3.01 -12.81 -14.14
C LYS A 112 -3.89 -13.31 -15.30
N ALA A 113 -4.88 -12.54 -15.73
CA ALA A 113 -5.72 -12.86 -16.90
C ALA A 113 -4.88 -13.00 -18.19
N LEU A 114 -3.73 -12.34 -18.25
CA LEU A 114 -2.76 -12.43 -19.35
C LEU A 114 -1.71 -13.53 -19.13
N ARG A 115 -1.89 -14.39 -18.13
CA ARG A 115 -0.96 -15.47 -17.73
C ARG A 115 0.45 -14.98 -17.39
N PHE A 116 0.59 -13.70 -17.05
CA PHE A 116 1.86 -13.15 -16.58
C PHE A 116 1.97 -13.32 -15.07
N ASN A 117 3.10 -13.85 -14.63
CA ASN A 117 3.47 -13.89 -13.22
C ASN A 117 4.48 -12.79 -12.94
N PHE A 118 4.24 -12.03 -11.89
CA PHE A 118 5.21 -11.03 -11.44
C PHE A 118 6.52 -11.69 -11.00
N PRO A 119 7.67 -11.01 -11.18
CA PRO A 119 8.91 -11.43 -10.54
C PRO A 119 8.74 -11.55 -9.02
N ILE A 120 9.49 -12.46 -8.39
CA ILE A 120 9.40 -12.74 -6.94
C ILE A 120 9.55 -11.47 -6.10
N SER A 121 10.47 -10.57 -6.48
CA SER A 121 10.66 -9.28 -5.79
C SER A 121 9.41 -8.40 -5.81
N VAL A 122 8.71 -8.36 -6.94
CA VAL A 122 7.47 -7.57 -7.10
C VAL A 122 6.33 -8.21 -6.32
N THR A 123 6.21 -9.54 -6.36
CA THR A 123 5.23 -10.27 -5.55
C THR A 123 5.46 -10.05 -4.05
N PHE A 124 6.71 -10.03 -3.60
CA PHE A 124 7.06 -9.70 -2.22
C PHE A 124 6.65 -8.27 -1.86
N ASP A 125 6.95 -7.30 -2.72
CA ASP A 125 6.55 -5.90 -2.51
C ASP A 125 5.02 -5.74 -2.44
N MET A 126 4.28 -6.48 -3.26
CA MET A 126 2.82 -6.54 -3.24
C MET A 126 2.31 -7.13 -1.91
N GLY A 127 2.91 -8.22 -1.42
CA GLY A 127 2.57 -8.78 -0.11
C GLY A 127 2.76 -7.78 1.02
N VAL A 128 3.91 -7.09 1.06
CA VAL A 128 4.18 -6.03 2.05
C VAL A 128 3.15 -4.91 1.95
N TYR A 129 2.71 -4.54 0.74
CA TYR A 129 1.67 -3.53 0.53
C TYR A 129 0.32 -3.95 1.11
N GLU A 130 -0.10 -5.20 0.89
CA GLU A 130 -1.34 -5.77 1.43
C GLU A 130 -1.32 -5.83 2.97
N GLU A 131 -0.19 -6.30 3.52
CA GLU A 131 0.01 -6.39 4.97
C GLU A 131 -0.07 -5.00 5.62
N LEU A 132 0.65 -4.01 5.09
CA LEU A 132 0.61 -2.64 5.61
C LEU A 132 -0.79 -2.02 5.52
N SER A 133 -1.50 -2.23 4.41
CA SER A 133 -2.89 -1.77 4.24
C SER A 133 -3.80 -2.34 5.32
N THR A 134 -3.71 -3.65 5.53
CA THR A 134 -4.49 -4.37 6.55
C THR A 134 -4.14 -3.93 7.97
N ALA A 135 -2.84 -3.71 8.25
CA ALA A 135 -2.38 -3.24 9.55
C ALA A 135 -2.94 -1.86 9.89
N VAL A 136 -2.91 -0.92 8.93
CA VAL A 136 -3.47 0.43 9.13
C VAL A 136 -4.95 0.35 9.47
N MET A 137 -5.75 -0.34 8.63
CA MET A 137 -7.21 -0.40 8.82
C MET A 137 -7.57 -0.92 10.22
N ARG A 138 -6.94 -2.02 10.65
CA ARG A 138 -7.17 -2.62 11.98
C ARG A 138 -6.72 -1.75 13.14
N ILE A 139 -5.68 -0.95 12.97
CA ILE A 139 -5.24 -0.02 14.01
C ILE A 139 -6.24 1.13 14.12
N VAL A 140 -6.68 1.66 12.98
CA VAL A 140 -7.63 2.79 12.89
C VAL A 140 -9.03 2.39 13.36
N ASP A 141 -9.48 1.16 13.10
CA ASP A 141 -10.75 0.60 13.60
C ASP A 141 -10.84 0.57 15.13
N ARG A 142 -9.74 0.80 15.85
CA ARG A 142 -9.70 0.86 17.33
C ARG A 142 -9.63 2.28 17.87
N PHE A 143 -9.70 3.28 16.99
CA PHE A 143 -9.70 4.68 17.39
C PHE A 143 -11.12 5.22 17.62
N VAL A 144 -12.13 4.50 17.15
CA VAL A 144 -13.56 4.64 17.49
C VAL A 144 -13.87 4.09 18.88
#